data_AF-A0A7C7RRA1-F1
#
_entry.id   AF-A0A7C7RRA1-F1
#
_cell.length_a   1.000
_cell.length_b   1.000
_cell.length_c   1.000
_cell.angle_alpha   90.00
_cell.angle_beta   90.00
_cell.angle_gamma   90.00
#
_symmetry.space_group_name_H-M   'P 1'
#
loop_
_entity.id
_entity.type
_entity.pdbx_description
1 polymer ?
#
loop_
_entity_poly.entity_id
_entity_poly.type
_entity_poly.pdbx_seq_one_letter_code
_entity_poly.pdbx_strand_id
1 'polypeptide(L)' 'MEGMELVGKMLIFGGLTMTVVGGLLWLLARLPGLGDLPGTIRIERPGFTCIVPVLASIVLSILLTVVLNVIVRLLNR' A
#
# COMPACT_ATOMS: atom_id res chain seq x y z
N MET A 1 17.39 24.17 18.09
CA MET A 1 17.36 22.69 17.95
C MET A 1 16.16 22.20 17.14
N GLU A 2 15.16 23.05 16.87
CA GLU A 2 13.91 22.70 16.17
C GLU A 2 14.10 22.28 14.70
N GLY A 3 15.10 22.82 14.00
CA GLY A 3 15.36 22.49 12.60
C GLY A 3 15.79 21.02 12.38
N MET A 4 16.52 20.43 13.32
CA MET A 4 17.00 19.05 13.20
C MET A 4 15.87 18.03 13.43
N GLU A 5 14.87 18.39 14.23
CA GLU A 5 13.67 17.60 14.49
C GLU A 5 12.74 17.55 13.26
N LEU A 6 12.60 18.68 12.56
CA LEU A 6 11.82 18.79 11.32
C LEU A 6 12.44 17.94 10.20
N VAL A 7 13.77 18.00 10.05
CA VAL A 7 14.54 17.18 9.10
C VAL A 7 14.42 15.69 9.44
N GLY A 8 14.53 15.31 10.72
CA GLY A 8 14.35 13.93 11.17
C GLY A 8 12.95 13.39 10.86
N LYS A 9 11.90 14.20 11.09
CA LYS A 9 10.51 13.83 10.79
C LYS A 9 10.28 13.65 9.28
N MET A 10 10.84 14.53 8.45
CA MET A 10 10.79 14.39 6.98
C MET A 10 11.49 13.13 6.49
N LEU A 11 12.66 12.79 7.07
CA LEU A 11 13.40 11.57 6.74
C LEU A 11 12.61 10.29 7.05
N ILE A 12 11.98 10.23 8.22
CA ILE A 12 11.13 9.09 8.60
C ILE A 12 9.95 8.96 7.65
N PHE A 13 9.28 10.07 7.33
CA PHE A 13 8.10 10.06 6.46
C PHE A 13 8.44 9.67 5.02
N GLY A 14 9.54 10.20 4.49
CA GLY A 14 10.07 9.86 3.16
C GLY A 14 10.52 8.39 3.08
N GLY A 15 11.22 7.89 4.09
CA GLY A 15 11.64 6.49 4.14
C GLY A 15 10.46 5.52 4.24
N LEU A 16 9.45 5.86 5.06
CA LEU A 16 8.25 5.04 5.22
C LEU A 16 7.45 4.98 3.91
N THR A 17 7.24 6.12 3.25
CA THR A 17 6.54 6.19 1.96
C THR A 17 7.29 5.44 0.85
N MET A 18 8.62 5.58 0.75
CA MET A 18 9.41 4.81 -0.23
C MET A 18 9.34 3.30 0.04
N THR A 19 9.43 2.87 1.30
CA THR A 19 9.35 1.45 1.66
C THR A 19 7.99 0.86 1.30
N VAL A 20 6.94 1.63 1.57
CA VAL A 20 5.55 1.30 1.24
C VAL A 20 5.35 1.16 -0.27
N VAL A 21 5.78 2.16 -1.05
CA VAL A 21 5.63 2.15 -2.52
C VAL A 21 6.49 1.06 -3.14
N GLY A 22 7.75 0.92 -2.71
CA GLY A 22 8.66 -0.12 -3.18
C GLY A 22 8.17 -1.53 -2.84
N GLY A 23 7.64 -1.73 -1.63
CA GLY A 23 7.03 -2.99 -1.21
C GLY A 23 5.79 -3.32 -2.03
N LEU A 24 4.94 -2.33 -2.32
CA LEU A 24 3.76 -2.51 -3.16
C LEU A 24 4.13 -2.87 -4.61
N LEU A 25 5.08 -2.14 -5.21
CA LEU A 25 5.59 -2.42 -6.55
C LEU A 25 6.27 -3.79 -6.63
N TRP A 26 7.04 -4.18 -5.60
CA TRP A 26 7.67 -5.50 -5.53
C TRP A 26 6.63 -6.62 -5.41
N LEU A 27 5.58 -6.42 -4.62
CA LEU A 27 4.47 -7.36 -4.53
C LEU A 27 3.77 -7.48 -5.88
N LEU A 28 3.41 -6.35 -6.51
CA LEU A 28 2.79 -6.30 -7.84
C LEU A 28 3.66 -6.96 -8.93
N ALA A 29 4.98 -6.73 -8.90
CA ALA A 29 5.91 -7.35 -9.85
C ALA A 29 6.11 -8.85 -9.58
N ARG A 30 5.93 -9.28 -8.32
CA ARG A 30 6.00 -10.68 -7.91
C ARG A 30 4.68 -11.42 -8.07
N LEU A 31 3.59 -10.78 -8.53
CA LEU A 31 2.37 -11.45 -8.99
C LEU A 31 2.63 -12.04 -10.40
N PRO A 32 2.95 -13.34 -10.53
CA PRO A 32 3.18 -13.98 -11.81
C PRO A 32 1.84 -14.57 -12.27
N GLY A 33 1.19 -13.93 -13.25
CA GLY A 33 0.01 -14.49 -13.90
C GLY A 33 -1.29 -13.77 -13.56
N LEU A 34 -1.63 -12.79 -14.42
CA LEU A 34 -2.92 -12.08 -14.46
C LEU A 34 -4.15 -12.99 -14.74
N GLY A 35 -3.96 -14.31 -14.90
CA GLY A 35 -4.98 -15.25 -15.36
C GLY A 35 -5.50 -16.24 -14.31
N ASP A 36 -4.72 -16.57 -13.28
CA ASP A 36 -5.00 -17.73 -12.41
C ASP A 36 -4.57 -17.48 -10.95
N LEU A 37 -4.90 -16.30 -10.41
CA LEU A 37 -4.55 -16.01 -9.02
C LEU A 37 -5.53 -16.68 -8.05
N PRO A 38 -5.04 -17.51 -7.11
CA PRO A 38 -5.80 -17.81 -5.89
C PRO A 38 -5.95 -16.51 -5.09
N GLY A 39 -7.08 -15.83 -5.27
CA GLY A 39 -7.40 -14.57 -4.56
C GLY A 39 -7.82 -13.39 -5.43
N THR A 40 -7.72 -13.46 -6.77
CA THR A 40 -8.43 -12.50 -7.63
C THR A 40 -9.72 -13.12 -8.12
N ILE A 41 -10.84 -12.54 -7.70
CA ILE A 41 -12.16 -13.01 -8.13
C ILE A 41 -12.36 -12.47 -9.55
N ARG A 42 -12.13 -13.34 -10.53
CA ARG A 42 -12.40 -13.07 -11.95
C ARG A 42 -13.75 -13.68 -12.28
N ILE A 43 -14.78 -12.83 -12.29
CA ILE A 43 -16.14 -13.24 -12.67
C ILE A 43 -16.27 -12.94 -14.16
N GLU A 44 -16.16 -13.99 -14.97
CA GLU A 44 -16.44 -13.96 -16.40
C GLU A 44 -17.88 -14.42 -16.65
N ARG A 45 -18.70 -13.51 -17.20
CA ARG A 45 -20.04 -13.77 -17.71
C ARG A 45 -20.06 -13.40 -19.20
N PRO A 46 -20.93 -14.01 -20.03
CA PRO A 46 -21.08 -13.58 -21.42
C PRO A 46 -21.47 -12.09 -21.47
N GLY A 47 -20.55 -11.24 -21.89
CA GLY A 47 -20.71 -9.78 -21.96
C GLY A 47 -20.17 -8.95 -20.77
N PHE A 48 -19.66 -9.57 -19.70
CA PHE A 48 -19.14 -8.84 -18.53
C PHE A 48 -17.96 -9.57 -17.87
N THR A 49 -16.84 -8.86 -17.70
CA THR A 49 -15.65 -9.35 -16.98
C THR A 49 -15.38 -8.44 -15.79
N CYS A 50 -15.55 -8.95 -14.57
CA CYS A 50 -15.22 -8.22 -13.35
C CYS A 50 -13.99 -8.84 -12.70
N ILE A 51 -12.92 -8.06 -12.56
CA ILE A 51 -11.66 -8.49 -11.94
C ILE A 51 -11.53 -7.75 -10.62
N VAL A 52 -11.64 -8.47 -9.50
CA VAL A 52 -11.47 -7.90 -8.16
C VAL A 52 -10.13 -8.35 -7.59
N PRO A 53 -9.11 -7.47 -7.55
CA PRO A 53 -7.81 -7.78 -6.97
C PRO A 53 -7.86 -7.62 -5.43
N VAL A 54 -8.52 -8.57 -4.75
CA VAL A 54 -8.77 -8.53 -3.29
C VAL A 54 -7.46 -8.34 -2.51
N LEU A 55 -6.39 -9.01 -2.93
CA LEU A 55 -5.09 -8.92 -2.28
C LEU A 55 -4.50 -7.50 -2.36
N ALA A 56 -4.65 -6.83 -3.49
CA ALA A 56 -4.23 -5.43 -3.64
C ALA A 56 -5.06 -4.50 -2.75
N SER A 57 -6.38 -4.72 -2.65
CA SER A 57 -7.25 -3.93 -1.77
C SER A 57 -6.91 -4.11 -0.29
N ILE A 58 -6.55 -5.32 0.15
CA ILE A 58 -6.12 -5.58 1.53
C ILE A 58 -4.79 -4.88 1.84
N VAL A 59 -3.80 -5.01 0.97
CA VAL A 59 -2.49 -4.37 1.16
C VAL A 59 -2.64 -2.85 1.21
N LEU A 60 -3.41 -2.28 0.28
CA LEU A 60 -3.70 -0.85 0.26
C LEU A 60 -4.37 -0.39 1.57
N SER A 61 -5.33 -1.17 2.10
CA SER A 61 -6.00 -0.87 3.36
C SER A 61 -5.05 -0.86 4.56
N ILE A 62 -4.21 -1.90 4.69
CA ILE A 62 -3.22 -1.99 5.78
C ILE A 62 -2.24 -0.82 5.72
N LEU A 63 -1.73 -0.53 4.53
CA LEU A 63 -0.79 0.54 4.27
C LEU A 63 -1.39 1.91 4.61
N LEU A 64 -2.61 2.17 4.18
CA LEU A 64 -3.32 3.40 4.50
C LEU A 64 -3.58 3.52 6.01
N THR A 65 -3.96 2.41 6.67
CA THR A 65 -4.16 2.35 8.12
C THR A 65 -2.87 2.67 8.89
N VAL A 66 -1.73 2.09 8.48
CA VAL A 66 -0.42 2.37 9.10
C VAL A 66 -0.03 3.84 8.92
N VAL A 67 -0.19 4.38 7.70
CA VAL A 67 0.11 5.78 7.41
C VAL A 67 -0.75 6.72 8.25
N LEU A 68 -2.08 6.52 8.28
CA LEU A 68 -3.01 7.31 9.10
C LEU A 68 -2.66 7.23 10.58
N ASN A 69 -2.38 6.03 11.10
CA ASN A 69 -2.04 5.83 12.51
C ASN A 69 -0.72 6.54 12.88
N VAL A 70 0.29 6.49 12.00
CA VAL A 70 1.56 7.20 12.20
C VAL A 70 1.35 8.72 12.16
N ILE A 71 0.56 9.23 11.22
CA ILE A 71 0.21 10.66 11.12
C ILE A 71 -0.51 11.12 12.38
N VAL A 72 -1.55 10.40 12.81
CA VAL A 72 -2.33 10.72 14.03
C VAL A 72 -1.42 10.70 15.26
N ARG A 73 -0.57 9.69 15.39
CA ARG A 73 0.37 9.60 16.51
C ARG A 73 1.41 10.72 16.54
N LEU A 74 1.80 11.24 15.37
CA LEU A 74 2.70 12.39 15.25
C LEU A 74 2.01 13.74 15.44
N LEU A 75 0.71 13.85 15.15
CA LEU A 75 -0.10 15.06 15.39
C LEU A 75 -0.57 15.17 16.84
N ASN A 76 -0.75 14.04 17.53
CA ASN A 76 -1.17 13.98 18.93
C ASN A 76 0.03 13.99 19.91
N ARG A 77 1.15 14.56 19.48
CA ARG A 77 2.43 14.72 20.18
C ARG A 77 2.80 16.19 20.10
#